data_AF-A0ABD3QKY6-F1
#
_entry.id   AF-A0ABD3QKY6-F1
#
_cell.length_a   1.000
_cell.length_b   1.000
_cell.length_c   1.000
_cell.angle_alpha   90.00
_cell.angle_beta   90.00
_cell.angle_gamma   90.00
#
_symmetry.space_group_name_H-M   'P 1'
#
loop_
_entity.id
_entity.type
_entity.pdbx_description
1 polymer ?
#
loop_
_entity_poly.entity_id
_entity_poly.type
_entity_poly.pdbx_seq_one_letter_code
_entity_poly.pdbx_strand_id
1 'polypeptide(L)'
;MITVSTGAIQNKRPMNTQVIATLQNCRMQLKQCVSTPINLGVYQDDLAKDLTLSSLSSVQEDKLPRLVTKHLHEIKVLQSNEEGFTKECIDARDNKNKMRYTTLVKQIEVSKNKAAELSKEVNQILRTSEMVLLNHKRIKIEVEGLDTIIFKTIKDMPDLSSIRFSTRQYVPLKHTREKSFAAMKQTAENLEHIRQTMTTEKIEHVEAVQSMKACIKRAKTEIDTINNGTYLLHSTFKSEISERQSARANELNTKRQATKDDIGKKELNILSTLLFYAFTKHVTFGPRFHPLRYKEKLRLAIAEGLIVHHARLTALEDKQAYLTKQLEDIVNRAASSINDTEAKLTQLKLKESHHSHELHELEERRKDEMREEEMKMELANLLVQRKAEIREQEEKEYLAALWIQLRWKAYRTRQLLKIHSLKHKKRKDGRKKTKGN
;
A
#
# COMPACT_ATOMS: atom_id res chain seq x y z
N MET A 1 37.23 -16.42 -65.98
CA MET A 1 36.19 -16.20 -64.95
C MET A 1 36.89 -16.11 -63.60
N ILE A 2 36.92 -14.90 -63.03
CA ILE A 2 37.60 -14.60 -61.77
C ILE A 2 36.58 -14.81 -60.66
N THR A 3 36.77 -15.85 -59.85
CA THR A 3 36.05 -16.03 -58.58
C THR A 3 36.73 -15.18 -57.52
N VAL A 4 36.10 -14.05 -57.20
CA VAL A 4 36.50 -13.19 -56.08
C VAL A 4 36.10 -13.89 -54.79
N SER A 5 37.10 -14.32 -54.02
CA SER A 5 36.99 -14.79 -52.65
C SER A 5 36.42 -13.66 -51.78
N THR A 6 35.17 -13.82 -51.33
CA THR A 6 34.56 -12.96 -50.32
C THR A 6 35.19 -13.29 -48.97
N GLY A 7 36.11 -12.42 -48.56
CA GLY A 7 36.75 -12.46 -47.24
C GLY A 7 35.71 -12.49 -46.11
N ALA A 8 35.89 -13.45 -45.22
CA ALA A 8 35.17 -13.54 -43.96
C ALA A 8 35.35 -12.26 -43.13
N ILE A 9 34.31 -11.42 -43.06
CA ILE A 9 34.18 -10.39 -42.03
C ILE A 9 33.92 -11.14 -40.72
N GLN A 10 35.00 -11.44 -40.00
CA GLN A 10 34.93 -11.96 -38.65
C GLN A 10 34.15 -10.99 -37.77
N ASN A 11 32.99 -11.42 -37.29
CA ASN A 11 32.19 -10.80 -36.24
C ASN A 11 33.00 -10.70 -34.93
N LYS A 12 33.86 -9.69 -34.81
CA LYS A 12 34.53 -9.30 -33.54
C LYS A 12 33.67 -8.38 -32.65
N ARG A 13 32.36 -8.29 -32.91
CA ARG A 13 31.44 -7.33 -32.25
C ARG A 13 30.69 -7.82 -30.97
N PRO A 14 30.62 -9.10 -30.57
CA PRO A 14 29.84 -9.46 -29.37
C PRO A 14 30.59 -9.30 -28.03
N MET A 15 31.93 -9.27 -28.03
CA MET A 15 32.69 -9.29 -26.77
C MET A 15 32.59 -7.99 -25.95
N ASN A 16 32.65 -6.82 -26.59
CA ASN A 16 32.64 -5.54 -25.85
C ASN A 16 31.28 -5.26 -25.19
N THR A 17 30.18 -5.65 -25.82
CA THR A 17 28.83 -5.50 -25.27
C THR A 17 28.61 -6.41 -24.06
N GLN A 18 29.16 -7.63 -24.10
CA GLN A 18 29.09 -8.57 -22.99
C GLN A 18 29.92 -8.09 -21.79
N VAL A 19 31.11 -7.50 -22.03
CA VAL A 19 31.95 -6.92 -20.97
C VAL A 19 31.29 -5.71 -20.31
N ILE A 20 30.63 -4.83 -21.08
CA ILE A 20 29.89 -3.70 -20.50
C ILE A 20 28.72 -4.20 -19.65
N ALA A 21 27.98 -5.22 -20.12
CA ALA A 21 26.86 -5.80 -19.38
C ALA A 21 27.31 -6.45 -18.06
N THR A 22 28.44 -7.18 -18.05
CA THR A 22 28.97 -7.77 -16.81
C THR A 22 29.45 -6.70 -15.83
N LEU A 23 30.15 -5.65 -16.30
CA LEU A 23 30.56 -4.52 -15.45
C LEU A 23 29.38 -3.76 -14.86
N GLN A 24 28.30 -3.58 -15.63
CA GLN A 24 27.05 -2.98 -15.14
C GLN A 24 26.38 -3.86 -14.09
N ASN A 25 26.40 -5.18 -14.24
CA ASN A 25 25.86 -6.10 -13.25
C ASN A 25 26.68 -6.06 -11.94
N CYS A 26 28.01 -6.10 -12.01
CA CYS A 26 28.89 -5.94 -10.85
C CYS A 26 28.62 -4.62 -10.12
N ARG A 27 28.44 -3.52 -10.86
CA ARG A 27 28.07 -2.22 -10.31
C ARG A 27 26.73 -2.26 -9.57
N MET A 28 25.72 -2.93 -10.12
CA MET A 28 24.42 -3.06 -9.45
C MET A 28 24.53 -3.89 -8.17
N GLN A 29 25.25 -5.01 -8.20
CA GLN A 29 25.46 -5.86 -7.03
C GLN A 29 26.20 -5.13 -5.90
N LEU A 30 27.25 -4.36 -6.23
CA LEU A 30 27.97 -3.54 -5.24
C LEU A 30 27.08 -2.46 -4.61
N LYS A 31 26.21 -1.82 -5.40
CA LYS A 31 25.22 -0.85 -4.88
C LYS A 31 24.15 -1.51 -4.01
N GLN A 32 23.74 -2.72 -4.35
CA GLN A 32 22.79 -3.50 -3.54
C GLN A 32 23.39 -3.84 -2.17
N CYS A 33 24.65 -4.32 -2.13
CA CYS A 33 25.36 -4.65 -0.87
C CYS A 33 25.42 -3.48 0.13
N VAL A 34 25.39 -2.24 -0.39
CA VAL A 34 25.44 -1.01 0.40
C VAL A 34 24.05 -0.55 0.87
N SER A 35 23.02 -0.80 0.08
CA SER A 35 21.68 -0.25 0.32
C SER A 35 20.77 -1.19 1.10
N THR A 36 21.03 -2.51 1.09
CA THR A 36 20.22 -3.48 1.82
C THR A 36 20.63 -3.52 3.31
N PRO A 37 19.66 -3.40 4.26
CA PRO A 37 19.93 -3.69 5.66
C PRO A 37 20.32 -5.16 5.83
N ILE A 38 21.16 -5.45 6.84
CA ILE A 38 21.52 -6.82 7.17
C ILE A 38 20.26 -7.53 7.67
N ASN A 39 19.92 -8.65 7.03
CA ASN A 39 18.83 -9.49 7.50
C ASN A 39 19.28 -10.25 8.76
N LEU A 40 19.05 -9.65 9.92
CA LEU A 40 19.43 -10.23 11.21
C LEU A 40 18.74 -11.59 11.43
N GLY A 41 17.55 -11.84 10.88
CA GLY A 41 16.90 -13.16 11.01
C GLY A 41 17.68 -14.31 10.37
N VAL A 42 18.54 -14.03 9.37
CA VAL A 42 19.35 -15.04 8.68
C VAL A 42 20.77 -15.11 9.25
N TYR A 43 21.35 -13.96 9.60
CA TYR A 43 22.77 -13.85 9.95
C TYR A 43 23.04 -13.64 11.45
N GLN A 44 22.03 -13.67 12.32
CA GLN A 44 22.17 -13.38 13.76
C GLN A 44 23.14 -14.32 14.47
N ASP A 45 23.10 -15.62 14.20
CA ASP A 45 23.98 -16.59 14.87
C ASP A 45 25.44 -16.47 14.38
N ASP A 46 25.65 -16.15 13.10
CA ASP A 46 27.00 -15.94 12.54
C ASP A 46 27.59 -14.61 13.05
N LEU A 47 26.78 -13.54 13.10
CA LEU A 47 27.20 -12.25 13.64
C LEU A 47 27.54 -12.37 15.14
N ALA A 48 26.76 -13.14 15.90
CA ALA A 48 27.03 -13.38 17.32
C ALA A 48 28.36 -14.13 17.50
N LYS A 49 28.64 -15.16 16.68
CA LYS A 49 29.91 -15.90 16.71
C LYS A 49 31.09 -14.99 16.36
N ASP A 50 31.00 -14.22 15.29
CA ASP A 50 32.08 -13.34 14.83
C ASP A 50 32.39 -12.24 15.86
N LEU A 51 31.37 -11.70 16.52
CA LEU A 51 31.55 -10.70 17.58
C LEU A 51 32.13 -11.32 18.85
N THR A 52 31.78 -12.57 19.20
CA THR A 52 32.41 -13.27 20.32
C THR A 52 33.87 -13.60 20.05
N LEU A 53 34.23 -14.03 18.84
CA LEU A 53 35.62 -14.27 18.43
C LEU A 53 36.44 -12.96 18.42
N SER A 54 35.83 -11.85 17.99
CA SER A 54 36.48 -10.53 18.00
C SER A 54 36.69 -9.98 19.42
N SER A 55 35.76 -10.29 20.35
CA SER A 55 35.89 -9.90 21.76
C SER A 55 36.98 -10.67 22.53
N LEU A 56 37.46 -11.79 21.98
CA LEU A 56 38.54 -12.60 22.55
C LEU A 56 39.93 -12.16 22.07
N SER A 57 40.04 -11.37 20.97
CA SER A 57 41.33 -11.10 20.31
C SER A 57 41.91 -9.70 20.54
N SER A 58 41.24 -8.80 21.28
CA SER A 58 41.75 -7.44 21.51
C SER A 58 41.70 -7.00 22.98
N VAL A 59 42.79 -6.34 23.40
CA VAL A 59 43.06 -5.77 24.73
C VAL A 59 42.32 -4.43 24.96
N GLN A 60 41.47 -4.00 24.03
CA GLN A 60 40.68 -2.77 24.16
C GLN A 60 39.24 -3.09 24.55
N GLU A 61 38.74 -2.35 25.54
CA GLU A 61 37.35 -2.40 26.01
C GLU A 61 36.37 -1.88 24.95
N ASP A 62 36.22 -2.61 23.85
CA ASP A 62 35.21 -2.25 22.86
C ASP A 62 33.82 -2.54 23.44
N LYS A 63 33.14 -1.47 23.84
CA LYS A 63 31.75 -1.50 24.34
C LYS A 63 30.77 -1.93 23.25
N LEU A 64 31.15 -1.81 21.97
CA LEU A 64 30.29 -2.03 20.82
C LEU A 64 29.92 -3.51 20.59
N PRO A 65 30.88 -4.46 20.52
CA PRO A 65 30.55 -5.88 20.39
C PRO A 65 29.69 -6.37 21.55
N ARG A 66 30.03 -5.98 22.79
CA ARG A 66 29.25 -6.38 23.98
C ARG A 66 27.81 -5.90 23.95
N LEU A 67 27.57 -4.65 23.51
CA LEU A 67 26.23 -4.10 23.36
C LEU A 67 25.44 -4.83 22.28
N VAL A 68 26.06 -5.10 21.13
CA VAL A 68 25.41 -5.85 20.03
C VAL A 68 25.10 -7.29 20.45
N THR A 69 26.04 -8.00 21.09
CA THR A 69 25.79 -9.37 21.58
C THR A 69 24.68 -9.40 22.63
N LYS A 70 24.62 -8.40 23.52
CA LYS A 70 23.53 -8.26 24.49
C LYS A 70 22.17 -8.11 23.79
N HIS A 71 22.06 -7.19 22.82
CA HIS A 71 20.81 -6.98 22.09
C HIS A 71 20.41 -8.19 21.25
N LEU A 72 21.37 -8.88 20.61
CA LEU A 72 21.08 -10.13 19.88
C LEU A 72 20.60 -11.25 20.80
N HIS A 73 21.15 -11.36 22.00
CA HIS A 73 20.67 -12.31 23.00
C HIS A 73 19.25 -11.97 23.46
N GLU A 74 18.97 -10.70 23.73
CA GLU A 74 17.65 -10.22 24.13
C GLU A 74 16.59 -10.45 23.04
N ILE A 75 16.93 -10.21 21.76
CA ILE A 75 16.08 -10.56 20.61
C ILE A 75 15.76 -12.06 20.60
N LYS A 76 16.77 -12.92 20.83
CA LYS A 76 16.60 -14.38 20.84
C LYS A 76 15.66 -14.83 21.98
N VAL A 77 15.81 -14.24 23.16
CA VAL A 77 14.92 -14.48 24.31
C VAL A 77 13.48 -14.05 24.00
N LEU A 78 13.30 -12.87 23.39
CA LEU A 78 11.98 -12.38 22.98
C LEU A 78 11.31 -13.27 21.93
N GLN A 79 12.08 -13.80 20.97
CA GLN A 79 11.57 -14.75 19.97
C GLN A 79 11.17 -16.09 20.60
N SER A 80 11.97 -16.63 21.53
CA SER A 80 11.61 -17.85 22.27
C SER A 80 10.35 -17.64 23.13
N ASN A 81 10.19 -16.47 23.75
CA ASN A 81 8.99 -16.11 24.49
C ASN A 81 7.77 -15.97 23.55
N GLU A 82 7.94 -15.38 22.36
CA GLU A 82 6.89 -15.31 21.35
C GLU A 82 6.38 -16.70 20.95
N GLU A 83 7.29 -17.65 20.68
CA GLU A 83 6.92 -19.03 20.37
C GLU A 83 6.14 -19.69 21.53
N GLY A 84 6.59 -19.45 22.77
CA GLY A 84 5.89 -19.90 23.98
C GLY A 84 4.47 -19.33 24.09
N PHE A 85 4.32 -18.00 23.98
CA PHE A 85 3.02 -17.33 24.02
C PHE A 85 2.12 -17.72 22.85
N THR A 86 2.68 -18.00 21.67
CA THR A 86 1.91 -18.42 20.50
C THR A 86 1.31 -19.81 20.71
N LYS A 87 2.08 -20.75 21.28
CA LYS A 87 1.56 -22.07 21.69
C LYS A 87 0.46 -21.93 22.74
N GLU A 88 0.68 -21.12 23.78
CA GLU A 88 -0.36 -20.86 24.79
C GLU A 88 -1.60 -20.15 24.22
N CYS A 89 -1.43 -19.27 23.23
CA CYS A 89 -2.53 -18.62 22.52
C CYS A 89 -3.39 -19.61 21.75
N ILE A 90 -2.78 -20.60 21.10
CA ILE A 90 -3.49 -21.68 20.40
C ILE A 90 -4.31 -22.49 21.40
N ASP A 91 -3.71 -22.90 22.52
CA ASP A 91 -4.40 -23.65 23.58
C ASP A 91 -5.50 -22.82 24.28
N ALA A 92 -5.31 -21.51 24.39
CA ALA A 92 -6.28 -20.59 24.99
C ALA A 92 -7.42 -20.19 24.03
N ARG A 93 -7.23 -20.34 22.72
CA ARG A 93 -8.24 -20.04 21.69
C ARG A 93 -9.45 -20.98 21.79
N ASP A 94 -9.19 -22.23 22.16
CA ASP A 94 -10.22 -23.27 22.32
C ASP A 94 -10.84 -23.27 23.73
N ASN A 95 -10.28 -22.49 24.65
CA ASN A 95 -10.81 -22.30 26.00
C ASN A 95 -11.81 -21.14 26.08
N LYS A 96 -12.83 -21.26 26.95
CA LYS A 96 -13.86 -20.20 27.15
C LYS A 96 -13.32 -18.88 27.74
N ASN A 97 -12.05 -18.82 28.16
CA ASN A 97 -11.48 -17.65 28.84
C ASN A 97 -10.90 -16.63 27.84
N LYS A 98 -11.77 -15.80 27.26
CA LYS A 98 -11.43 -14.73 26.31
C LYS A 98 -10.43 -13.69 26.87
N MET A 99 -10.39 -13.50 28.19
CA MET A 99 -9.46 -12.56 28.84
C MET A 99 -8.01 -13.05 28.80
N ARG A 100 -7.79 -14.36 28.95
CA ARG A 100 -6.45 -14.95 28.87
C ARG A 100 -5.90 -14.85 27.44
N TYR A 101 -6.71 -15.17 26.43
CA TYR A 101 -6.34 -15.03 25.02
C TYR A 101 -5.94 -13.60 24.66
N THR A 102 -6.77 -12.60 25.02
CA THR A 102 -6.46 -11.18 24.74
C THR A 102 -5.21 -10.69 25.45
N THR A 103 -4.90 -11.21 26.65
CA THR A 103 -3.66 -10.89 27.37
C THR A 103 -2.43 -11.46 26.67
N LEU A 104 -2.49 -12.71 26.22
CA LEU A 104 -1.40 -13.37 25.49
C LEU A 104 -1.13 -12.72 24.13
N VAL A 105 -2.18 -12.34 23.39
CA VAL A 105 -2.04 -11.59 22.12
C VAL A 105 -1.31 -10.26 22.33
N LYS A 106 -1.65 -9.52 23.40
CA LYS A 106 -0.94 -8.28 23.75
C LYS A 106 0.52 -8.54 24.11
N GLN A 107 0.82 -9.62 24.82
CA GLN A 107 2.20 -9.99 25.18
C GLN A 107 3.05 -10.39 23.96
N ILE A 108 2.45 -11.09 22.98
CA ILE A 108 3.07 -11.37 21.68
C ILE A 108 3.39 -10.07 20.95
N GLU A 109 2.42 -9.15 20.88
CA GLU A 109 2.60 -7.86 20.20
C GLU A 109 3.70 -7.01 20.85
N VAL A 110 3.72 -6.91 22.18
CA VAL A 110 4.78 -6.20 22.92
C VAL A 110 6.15 -6.83 22.64
N SER A 111 6.26 -8.16 22.65
CA SER A 111 7.51 -8.87 22.39
C SER A 111 8.02 -8.63 20.97
N LYS A 112 7.12 -8.67 19.96
CA LYS A 112 7.44 -8.34 18.56
C LYS A 112 7.93 -6.92 18.38
N ASN A 113 7.23 -5.97 18.98
CA ASN A 113 7.59 -4.56 18.89
C ASN A 113 8.96 -4.30 19.52
N LYS A 114 9.25 -4.92 20.67
CA LYS A 114 10.56 -4.79 21.32
C LYS A 114 11.68 -5.46 20.53
N ALA A 115 11.45 -6.66 19.98
CA ALA A 115 12.42 -7.33 19.12
C ALA A 115 12.73 -6.51 17.85
N ALA A 116 11.72 -5.89 17.25
CA ALA A 116 11.88 -5.02 16.08
C ALA A 116 12.66 -3.73 16.41
N GLU A 117 12.43 -3.13 17.58
CA GLU A 117 13.18 -1.98 18.07
C GLU A 117 14.67 -2.32 18.29
N LEU A 118 14.95 -3.40 19.02
CA LEU A 118 16.32 -3.88 19.24
C LEU A 118 17.03 -4.24 17.92
N SER A 119 16.31 -4.82 16.97
CA SER A 119 16.82 -5.12 15.62
C SER A 119 17.19 -3.85 14.86
N LYS A 120 16.42 -2.77 15.00
CA LYS A 120 16.77 -1.45 14.43
C LYS A 120 18.00 -0.87 15.11
N GLU A 121 18.10 -0.96 16.43
CA GLU A 121 19.27 -0.49 17.19
C GLU A 121 20.54 -1.24 16.78
N VAL A 122 20.50 -2.57 16.68
CA VAL A 122 21.64 -3.38 16.19
C VAL A 122 22.03 -2.97 14.77
N ASN A 123 21.06 -2.83 13.87
CA ASN A 123 21.33 -2.38 12.50
C ASN A 123 21.92 -0.96 12.44
N GLN A 124 21.46 -0.07 13.32
CA GLN A 124 21.99 1.28 13.42
C GLN A 124 23.45 1.25 13.92
N ILE A 125 23.73 0.53 15.00
CA ILE A 125 25.07 0.35 15.56
C ILE A 125 26.03 -0.21 14.50
N LEU A 126 25.61 -1.25 13.77
CA LEU A 126 26.41 -1.86 12.70
C LEU A 126 26.66 -0.88 11.55
N ARG A 127 25.66 -0.11 11.12
CA ARG A 127 25.82 0.89 10.05
C ARG A 127 26.73 2.05 10.44
N THR A 128 26.72 2.44 11.71
CA THR A 128 27.60 3.50 12.24
C THR A 128 28.97 2.98 12.66
N SER A 129 29.19 1.66 12.64
CA SER A 129 30.48 1.06 12.96
C SER A 129 31.54 1.55 11.98
N GLU A 130 32.71 1.90 12.51
CA GLU A 130 33.83 2.42 11.73
C GLU A 130 34.23 1.48 10.58
N MET A 131 34.21 0.17 10.84
CA MET A 131 34.50 -0.85 9.82
C MET A 131 33.49 -0.83 8.65
N VAL A 132 32.20 -0.63 8.94
CA VAL A 132 31.17 -0.56 7.90
C VAL A 132 31.25 0.75 7.14
N LEU A 133 31.55 1.87 7.81
CA LEU A 133 31.79 3.16 7.17
C LEU A 133 33.03 3.13 6.25
N LEU A 134 34.11 2.47 6.68
CA LEU A 134 35.31 2.26 5.86
C LEU A 134 35.02 1.37 4.65
N ASN A 135 34.27 0.27 4.84
CA ASN A 135 33.83 -0.58 3.74
C ASN A 135 32.91 0.14 2.76
N HIS A 136 32.00 0.98 3.26
CA HIS A 136 31.12 1.81 2.42
C HIS A 136 31.92 2.80 1.58
N LYS A 137 32.92 3.47 2.19
CA LYS A 137 33.87 4.33 1.45
C LYS A 137 34.63 3.55 0.39
N ARG A 138 35.12 2.35 0.72
CA ARG A 138 35.82 1.47 -0.23
C ARG A 138 34.92 1.07 -1.40
N ILE A 139 33.70 0.61 -1.14
CA ILE A 139 32.74 0.23 -2.19
C ILE A 139 32.40 1.44 -3.07
N LYS A 140 32.28 2.64 -2.49
CA LYS A 140 32.05 3.87 -3.27
C LYS A 140 33.20 4.15 -4.24
N ILE A 141 34.45 4.03 -3.79
CA ILE A 141 35.64 4.19 -4.64
C ILE A 141 35.65 3.14 -5.76
N GLU A 142 35.32 1.88 -5.46
CA GLU A 142 35.23 0.81 -6.47
C GLU A 142 34.14 1.08 -7.51
N VAL A 143 32.96 1.57 -7.09
CA VAL A 143 31.87 1.96 -8.00
C VAL A 143 32.30 3.14 -8.90
N GLU A 144 33.01 4.13 -8.36
CA GLU A 144 33.56 5.25 -9.14
C GLU A 144 34.65 4.77 -10.13
N GLY A 145 35.47 3.80 -9.73
CA GLY A 145 36.43 3.12 -10.59
C GLY A 145 35.74 2.37 -11.74
N LEU A 146 34.70 1.60 -11.45
CA LEU A 146 33.87 0.92 -12.46
C LEU A 146 33.20 1.92 -13.41
N ASP A 147 32.64 3.02 -12.90
CA ASP A 147 32.05 4.07 -13.73
C ASP A 147 33.09 4.69 -14.68
N THR A 148 34.32 4.88 -14.21
CA THR A 148 35.44 5.35 -15.03
C THR A 148 35.84 4.34 -16.11
N ILE A 149 35.91 3.06 -15.76
CA ILE A 149 36.25 1.98 -16.71
C ILE A 149 35.17 1.84 -17.77
N ILE A 150 33.90 1.79 -17.36
CA ILE A 150 32.73 1.71 -18.26
C ILE A 150 32.72 2.93 -19.19
N PHE A 151 32.96 4.13 -18.67
CA PHE A 151 33.01 5.35 -19.47
C PHE A 151 34.12 5.30 -20.53
N LYS A 152 35.34 4.85 -20.15
CA LYS A 152 36.44 4.68 -21.10
C LYS A 152 36.15 3.61 -22.15
N THR A 153 35.61 2.45 -21.76
CA THR A 153 35.24 1.39 -22.71
C THR A 153 34.16 1.83 -23.70
N ILE A 154 33.20 2.65 -23.27
CA ILE A 154 32.20 3.24 -24.16
C ILE A 154 32.84 4.28 -25.10
N LYS A 155 33.76 5.11 -24.60
CA LYS A 155 34.46 6.15 -25.36
C LYS A 155 35.43 5.59 -26.42
N ASP A 156 36.05 4.46 -26.14
CA ASP A 156 37.04 3.82 -27.03
C ASP A 156 36.39 2.89 -28.08
N MET A 157 35.06 2.79 -28.10
CA MET A 157 34.33 2.08 -29.15
C MET A 157 34.42 2.86 -30.48
N PRO A 158 34.96 2.25 -31.56
CA PRO A 158 35.30 2.94 -32.81
C PRO A 158 34.09 3.39 -33.66
N ASP A 159 32.87 3.36 -33.13
CA ASP A 159 31.63 3.73 -33.84
C ASP A 159 30.93 4.97 -33.24
N LEU A 160 31.66 5.84 -32.54
CA LEU A 160 31.14 7.14 -32.05
C LEU A 160 31.02 8.20 -33.16
N SER A 161 31.62 7.98 -34.33
CA SER A 161 31.49 8.83 -35.52
C SER A 161 30.11 8.73 -36.18
N SER A 162 29.44 7.57 -36.07
CA SER A 162 28.03 7.40 -36.50
C SER A 162 27.04 8.21 -35.64
N ILE A 163 27.35 8.36 -34.34
CA ILE A 163 26.57 9.21 -33.43
C ILE A 163 26.77 10.70 -33.73
N ARG A 164 27.98 11.12 -34.15
CA ARG A 164 28.24 12.51 -34.52
C ARG A 164 27.50 12.94 -35.79
N PHE A 165 27.31 12.04 -36.76
CA PHE A 165 26.53 12.33 -37.98
C PHE A 165 25.03 12.47 -37.69
N SER A 166 24.50 11.69 -36.74
CA SER A 166 23.11 11.82 -36.26
C SER A 166 22.89 13.04 -35.35
N THR A 167 23.92 13.56 -34.67
CA THR A 167 23.83 14.84 -33.91
C THR A 167 23.81 16.13 -34.74
N ARG A 168 24.01 16.08 -36.06
CA ARG A 168 23.75 17.26 -36.93
C ARG A 168 22.28 17.37 -37.36
N GLN A 169 21.48 16.31 -37.16
CA GLN A 169 20.02 16.33 -37.28
C GLN A 169 19.31 16.69 -35.96
N TYR A 170 20.00 17.28 -34.97
CA TYR A 170 19.51 17.44 -33.58
C TYR A 170 18.89 18.80 -33.24
N VAL A 171 18.69 19.70 -34.20
CA VAL A 171 17.92 20.95 -33.98
C VAL A 171 16.43 20.67 -33.74
N PRO A 172 15.77 19.71 -34.45
CA PRO A 172 14.41 19.27 -34.14
C PRO A 172 14.26 18.63 -32.75
N LEU A 173 15.30 17.98 -32.20
CA LEU A 173 15.23 17.29 -30.90
C LEU A 173 15.22 18.23 -29.70
N LYS A 174 15.83 19.43 -29.79
CA LYS A 174 15.72 20.43 -28.71
C LYS A 174 14.28 20.91 -28.58
N HIS A 175 13.61 21.21 -29.69
CA HIS A 175 12.22 21.64 -29.69
C HIS A 175 11.26 20.50 -29.29
N THR A 176 11.51 19.27 -29.75
CA THR A 176 10.76 18.09 -29.29
C THR A 176 10.97 17.82 -27.79
N ARG A 177 12.18 18.05 -27.27
CA ARG A 177 12.51 17.94 -25.84
C ARG A 177 11.86 19.04 -25.01
N GLU A 178 11.82 20.28 -25.50
CA GLU A 178 11.10 21.38 -24.84
C GLU A 178 9.59 21.13 -24.85
N LYS A 179 9.04 20.64 -25.96
CA LYS A 179 7.63 20.20 -26.03
C LYS A 179 7.33 19.03 -25.10
N SER A 180 8.22 18.04 -25.01
CA SER A 180 8.03 16.92 -24.08
C SER A 180 8.16 17.35 -22.62
N PHE A 181 9.06 18.29 -22.30
CA PHE A 181 9.14 18.88 -20.96
C PHE A 181 7.90 19.71 -20.61
N ALA A 182 7.37 20.50 -21.54
CA ALA A 182 6.12 21.23 -21.33
C ALA A 182 4.94 20.26 -21.10
N ALA A 183 4.85 19.20 -21.91
CA ALA A 183 3.85 18.15 -21.71
C ALA A 183 4.02 17.43 -20.36
N MET A 184 5.26 17.13 -19.95
CA MET A 184 5.54 16.55 -18.63
C MET A 184 5.19 17.48 -17.47
N LYS A 185 5.38 18.79 -17.64
CA LYS A 185 4.99 19.77 -16.63
C LYS A 185 3.46 19.84 -16.51
N GLN A 186 2.75 19.86 -17.64
CA GLN A 186 1.29 19.84 -17.67
C GLN A 186 0.73 18.54 -17.09
N THR A 187 1.34 17.38 -17.36
CA THR A 187 0.91 16.12 -16.73
C THR A 187 1.19 16.12 -15.23
N ALA A 188 2.28 16.70 -14.76
CA ALA A 188 2.55 16.86 -13.33
C ALA A 188 1.51 17.77 -12.65
N GLU A 189 1.13 18.89 -13.28
CA GLU A 189 0.06 19.79 -12.79
C GLU A 189 -1.30 19.07 -12.74
N ASN A 190 -1.64 18.30 -13.78
CA ASN A 190 -2.87 17.50 -13.79
C ASN A 190 -2.86 16.40 -12.71
N LEU A 191 -1.72 15.74 -12.48
CA LEU A 191 -1.59 14.75 -11.41
C LEU A 191 -1.75 15.38 -10.02
N GLU A 192 -1.25 16.60 -9.84
CA GLU A 192 -1.43 17.33 -8.58
C GLU A 192 -2.89 17.73 -8.36
N HIS A 193 -3.59 18.18 -9.41
CA HIS A 193 -5.03 18.41 -9.35
C HIS A 193 -5.79 17.13 -8.98
N ILE A 194 -5.47 15.99 -9.60
CA ILE A 194 -6.09 14.69 -9.27
C ILE A 194 -5.84 14.32 -7.81
N ARG A 195 -4.62 14.54 -7.29
CA ARG A 195 -4.32 14.31 -5.86
C ARG A 195 -5.19 15.17 -4.95
N GLN A 196 -5.34 16.45 -5.27
CA GLN A 196 -6.21 17.36 -4.52
C GLN A 196 -7.66 16.88 -4.54
N THR A 197 -8.20 16.52 -5.72
CA THR A 197 -9.56 15.97 -5.84
C THR A 197 -9.73 14.67 -5.05
N MET A 198 -8.76 13.74 -5.11
CA MET A 198 -8.81 12.53 -4.30
C MET A 198 -8.78 12.82 -2.81
N THR A 199 -8.03 13.82 -2.36
CA THR A 199 -8.00 14.20 -0.94
C THR A 199 -9.33 14.81 -0.48
N THR A 200 -9.98 15.63 -1.31
CA THR A 200 -11.30 16.20 -0.99
C THR A 200 -12.37 15.12 -0.97
N GLU A 201 -12.42 14.25 -1.99
CA GLU A 201 -13.35 13.11 -2.03
C GLU A 201 -13.17 12.18 -0.83
N LYS A 202 -11.92 11.91 -0.42
CA LYS A 202 -11.63 11.12 0.78
C LYS A 202 -12.22 11.77 2.03
N ILE A 203 -12.10 13.08 2.19
CA ILE A 203 -12.66 13.81 3.34
C ILE A 203 -14.20 13.71 3.31
N GLU A 204 -14.81 14.01 2.17
CA GLU A 204 -16.27 13.94 1.98
C GLU A 204 -16.82 12.53 2.27
N HIS A 205 -16.13 11.49 1.78
CA HIS A 205 -16.50 10.10 2.09
C HIS A 205 -16.37 9.77 3.58
N VAL A 206 -15.32 10.25 4.26
CA VAL A 206 -15.16 10.05 5.70
C VAL A 206 -16.31 10.71 6.47
N GLU A 207 -16.69 11.94 6.11
CA GLU A 207 -17.81 12.67 6.71
C GLU A 207 -19.15 11.97 6.45
N ALA A 208 -19.40 11.51 5.22
CA ALA A 208 -20.59 10.76 4.87
C ALA A 208 -20.69 9.43 5.65
N VAL A 209 -19.57 8.70 5.79
CA VAL A 209 -19.52 7.46 6.58
C VAL A 209 -19.77 7.73 8.06
N GLN A 210 -19.22 8.81 8.62
CA GLN A 210 -19.49 9.19 10.02
C GLN A 210 -20.96 9.55 10.24
N SER A 211 -21.55 10.32 9.31
CA SER A 211 -22.99 10.65 9.33
C SER A 211 -23.86 9.38 9.27
N MET A 212 -23.55 8.45 8.36
CA MET A 212 -24.26 7.17 8.27
C MET A 212 -24.10 6.32 9.53
N LYS A 213 -22.90 6.25 10.13
CA LYS A 213 -22.69 5.56 11.41
C LYS A 213 -23.55 6.18 12.53
N ALA A 214 -23.67 7.50 12.58
CA ALA A 214 -24.53 8.18 13.54
C ALA A 214 -26.03 7.87 13.31
N CYS A 215 -26.47 7.79 12.05
CA CYS A 215 -27.82 7.36 11.70
C CYS A 215 -28.08 5.89 12.09
N ILE A 216 -27.16 4.97 11.80
CA ILE A 216 -27.27 3.56 12.18
C ILE A 216 -27.33 3.42 13.71
N LYS A 217 -26.49 4.17 14.44
CA LYS A 217 -26.51 4.15 15.91
C LYS A 217 -27.87 4.61 16.46
N ARG A 218 -28.45 5.67 15.90
CA ARG A 218 -29.80 6.15 16.25
C ARG A 218 -30.88 5.12 15.93
N ALA A 219 -30.87 4.55 14.72
CA ALA A 219 -31.81 3.51 14.32
C ALA A 219 -31.70 2.26 15.23
N LYS A 220 -30.48 1.87 15.63
CA LYS A 220 -30.29 0.77 16.60
C LYS A 220 -30.91 1.11 17.95
N THR A 221 -30.66 2.30 18.48
CA THR A 221 -31.27 2.71 19.76
C THR A 221 -32.79 2.75 19.67
N GLU A 222 -33.35 3.18 18.54
CA GLU A 222 -34.80 3.14 18.30
C GLU A 222 -35.34 1.71 18.29
N ILE A 223 -34.69 0.79 17.54
CA ILE A 223 -35.04 -0.63 17.51
C ILE A 223 -34.97 -1.25 18.91
N ASP A 224 -33.91 -0.95 19.68
CA ASP A 224 -33.76 -1.44 21.05
C ASP A 224 -34.89 -0.92 21.95
N THR A 225 -35.27 0.35 21.82
CA THR A 225 -36.41 0.91 22.57
C THR A 225 -37.77 0.33 22.15
N ILE A 226 -37.94 -0.05 20.87
CA ILE A 226 -39.11 -0.79 20.36
C ILE A 226 -39.16 -2.18 20.99
N ASN A 227 -38.06 -2.92 20.92
CA ASN A 227 -37.96 -4.28 21.46
C ASN A 227 -38.20 -4.32 22.97
N ASN A 228 -37.77 -3.29 23.70
CA ASN A 228 -37.97 -3.16 25.14
C ASN A 228 -39.38 -2.67 25.53
N GLY A 229 -40.30 -2.46 24.57
CA GLY A 229 -41.67 -2.00 24.84
C GLY A 229 -41.78 -0.56 25.36
N THR A 230 -40.66 0.16 25.42
CA THR A 230 -40.56 1.55 25.90
C THR A 230 -40.75 2.59 24.80
N TYR A 231 -41.02 2.16 23.56
CA TYR A 231 -41.09 3.05 22.41
C TYR A 231 -42.41 3.83 22.35
N LEU A 232 -42.35 5.11 22.70
CA LEU A 232 -43.44 6.06 22.52
C LEU A 232 -43.49 6.54 21.05
N LEU A 233 -43.98 5.65 20.16
CA LEU A 233 -44.06 5.80 18.70
C LEU A 233 -44.71 7.13 18.22
N HIS A 234 -45.49 7.80 19.07
CA HIS A 234 -46.31 8.93 18.63
C HIS A 234 -45.81 10.31 19.06
N SER A 235 -44.98 10.44 20.10
CA SER A 235 -44.48 11.74 20.56
C SER A 235 -43.17 12.13 19.87
N THR A 236 -42.24 11.19 19.68
CA THR A 236 -40.93 11.47 19.07
C THR A 236 -41.04 11.69 17.57
N PHE A 237 -41.81 10.88 16.84
CA PHE A 237 -42.04 11.07 15.41
C PHE A 237 -42.84 12.37 15.11
N LYS A 238 -43.84 12.70 15.93
CA LYS A 238 -44.53 14.00 15.83
C LYS A 238 -43.61 15.16 16.17
N SER A 239 -42.74 15.02 17.18
CA SER A 239 -41.75 16.04 17.54
C SER A 239 -40.74 16.24 16.42
N GLU A 240 -40.22 15.18 15.80
CA GLU A 240 -39.26 15.29 14.69
C GLU A 240 -39.88 15.86 13.42
N ILE A 241 -41.11 15.46 13.07
CA ILE A 241 -41.84 16.08 11.97
C ILE A 241 -42.14 17.55 12.28
N SER A 242 -42.54 17.86 13.52
CA SER A 242 -42.80 19.23 13.97
C SER A 242 -41.52 20.08 13.95
N GLU A 243 -40.37 19.53 14.34
CA GLU A 243 -39.07 20.22 14.28
C GLU A 243 -38.62 20.44 12.84
N ARG A 244 -38.76 19.44 11.96
CA ARG A 244 -38.45 19.61 10.52
C ARG A 244 -39.38 20.62 9.85
N GLN A 245 -40.67 20.60 10.20
CA GLN A 245 -41.64 21.58 9.72
C GLN A 245 -41.36 22.98 10.29
N SER A 246 -40.98 23.08 11.56
CA SER A 246 -40.57 24.34 12.21
C SER A 246 -39.30 24.90 11.59
N ALA A 247 -38.28 24.08 11.34
CA ALA A 247 -37.05 24.49 10.68
C ALA A 247 -37.31 24.98 9.25
N ARG A 248 -38.14 24.26 8.48
CA ARG A 248 -38.57 24.71 7.14
C ARG A 248 -39.42 25.98 7.19
N ALA A 249 -40.32 26.11 8.17
CA ALA A 249 -41.12 27.31 8.36
C ALA A 249 -40.26 28.51 8.75
N ASN A 250 -39.24 28.31 9.58
CA ASN A 250 -38.27 29.33 9.94
C ASN A 250 -37.43 29.76 8.73
N GLU A 251 -36.94 28.81 7.92
CA GLU A 251 -36.21 29.12 6.68
C GLU A 251 -37.09 29.93 5.70
N LEU A 252 -38.34 29.51 5.50
CA LEU A 252 -39.30 30.23 4.67
C LEU A 252 -39.65 31.61 5.24
N ASN A 253 -39.78 31.74 6.56
CA ASN A 253 -40.02 33.02 7.21
C ASN A 253 -38.80 33.94 7.10
N THR A 254 -37.58 33.43 7.21
CA THR A 254 -36.36 34.23 6.96
C THR A 254 -36.30 34.70 5.51
N LYS A 255 -36.66 33.84 4.55
CA LYS A 255 -36.74 34.24 3.13
C LYS A 255 -37.85 35.27 2.90
N ARG A 256 -39.03 35.09 3.51
CA ARG A 256 -40.14 36.06 3.44
C ARG A 256 -39.77 37.41 4.05
N GLN A 257 -39.10 37.42 5.20
CA GLN A 257 -38.65 38.66 5.85
C GLN A 257 -37.62 39.37 4.98
N ALA A 258 -36.63 38.67 4.42
CA ALA A 258 -35.67 39.23 3.49
C ALA A 258 -36.37 39.87 2.26
N THR A 259 -37.37 39.20 1.69
CA THR A 259 -38.16 39.78 0.59
C THR A 259 -39.01 40.98 1.01
N LYS A 260 -39.54 40.99 2.23
CA LYS A 260 -40.33 42.10 2.77
C LYS A 260 -39.45 43.33 2.99
N ASP A 261 -38.25 43.13 3.51
CA ASP A 261 -37.26 44.19 3.70
C ASP A 261 -36.81 44.77 2.35
N ASP A 262 -36.63 43.92 1.32
CA ASP A 262 -36.34 44.36 -0.04
C ASP A 262 -37.49 45.14 -0.69
N ILE A 263 -38.74 44.74 -0.44
CA ILE A 263 -39.93 45.51 -0.85
C ILE A 263 -39.96 46.86 -0.14
N GLY A 264 -39.76 46.88 1.19
CA GLY A 264 -39.72 48.11 1.97
C GLY A 264 -38.65 49.08 1.49
N LYS A 265 -37.43 48.59 1.19
CA LYS A 265 -36.36 49.40 0.57
C LYS A 265 -36.78 49.99 -0.78
N LYS A 266 -37.47 49.22 -1.62
CA LYS A 266 -37.96 49.70 -2.92
C LYS A 266 -39.08 50.72 -2.77
N GLU A 267 -40.02 50.53 -1.85
CA GLU A 267 -41.09 51.49 -1.56
C GLU A 267 -40.52 52.81 -1.02
N LEU A 268 -39.52 52.73 -0.14
CA LEU A 268 -38.85 53.91 0.42
C LEU A 268 -38.09 54.69 -0.66
N ASN A 269 -37.45 54.00 -1.60
CA ASN A 269 -36.86 54.62 -2.79
C ASN A 269 -37.93 55.30 -3.67
N ILE A 270 -39.07 54.66 -3.92
CA ILE A 270 -40.17 55.25 -4.70
C ILE A 270 -40.71 56.50 -4.01
N LEU A 271 -40.99 56.42 -2.70
CA LEU A 271 -41.49 57.55 -1.90
C LEU A 271 -40.48 58.70 -1.85
N SER A 272 -39.19 58.40 -1.67
CA SER A 272 -38.12 59.39 -1.74
C SER A 272 -38.10 60.08 -3.11
N THR A 273 -38.25 59.32 -4.20
CA THR A 273 -38.27 59.87 -5.56
C THR A 273 -39.51 60.74 -5.79
N LEU A 274 -40.68 60.31 -5.30
CA LEU A 274 -41.93 61.07 -5.40
C LEU A 274 -41.92 62.33 -4.54
N LEU A 275 -41.38 62.27 -3.32
CA LEU A 275 -41.20 63.44 -2.44
C LEU A 275 -40.23 64.45 -3.06
N PHE A 276 -39.12 63.99 -3.63
CA PHE A 276 -38.18 64.84 -4.37
C PHE A 276 -38.88 65.51 -5.57
N TYR A 277 -39.71 64.77 -6.31
CA TYR A 277 -40.47 65.31 -7.44
C TYR A 277 -41.58 66.30 -7.00
N ALA A 278 -42.26 66.03 -5.89
CA ALA A 278 -43.27 66.92 -5.32
C ALA A 278 -42.66 68.21 -4.76
N PHE A 279 -41.51 68.11 -4.08
CA PHE A 279 -40.79 69.25 -3.53
C PHE A 279 -40.27 70.18 -4.63
N THR A 280 -39.67 69.61 -5.68
CA THR A 280 -39.21 70.38 -6.86
C THR A 280 -40.37 71.08 -7.59
N LYS A 281 -41.57 70.47 -7.62
CA LYS A 281 -42.79 71.10 -8.18
C LYS A 281 -43.42 72.16 -7.27
N HIS A 282 -43.39 72.00 -5.96
CA HIS A 282 -43.95 72.97 -5.02
C HIS A 282 -43.11 74.23 -4.89
N VAL A 283 -41.78 74.13 -5.02
CA VAL A 283 -40.87 75.29 -5.08
C VAL A 283 -41.09 76.11 -6.37
N THR A 284 -41.68 75.52 -7.42
CA THR A 284 -41.84 76.17 -8.73
C THR A 284 -43.24 76.72 -9.04
N PHE A 285 -44.29 76.38 -8.30
CA PHE A 285 -45.66 76.85 -8.60
C PHE A 285 -46.44 77.31 -7.34
N GLY A 286 -46.70 78.63 -7.26
CA GLY A 286 -47.36 79.33 -6.14
C GLY A 286 -48.90 79.19 -6.03
N PRO A 287 -49.54 79.87 -5.05
CA PRO A 287 -50.83 79.49 -4.48
C PRO A 287 -52.03 80.10 -5.21
N ARG A 288 -52.59 79.38 -6.19
CA ARG A 288 -53.97 79.59 -6.67
C ARG A 288 -54.61 78.23 -6.94
N PHE A 289 -55.30 77.65 -5.95
CA PHE A 289 -55.96 76.34 -6.09
C PHE A 289 -57.49 76.44 -5.88
N HIS A 290 -58.25 75.99 -6.89
CA HIS A 290 -59.72 76.06 -6.97
C HIS A 290 -60.35 74.67 -6.68
N PRO A 291 -61.34 74.56 -5.77
CA PRO A 291 -61.85 73.27 -5.25
C PRO A 291 -62.60 72.39 -6.27
N LEU A 292 -63.21 72.95 -7.32
CA LEU A 292 -63.90 72.15 -8.35
C LEU A 292 -62.95 71.34 -9.25
N ARG A 293 -61.75 71.88 -9.54
CA ARG A 293 -60.69 71.14 -10.26
C ARG A 293 -60.11 70.00 -9.42
N TYR A 294 -60.28 70.04 -8.10
CA TYR A 294 -59.74 69.02 -7.20
C TYR A 294 -60.58 67.73 -7.25
N LYS A 295 -61.92 67.83 -7.32
CA LYS A 295 -62.81 66.66 -7.40
C LYS A 295 -62.61 65.86 -8.69
N GLU A 296 -62.40 66.55 -9.80
CA GLU A 296 -62.14 65.93 -11.11
C GLU A 296 -60.74 65.30 -11.17
N LYS A 297 -59.73 65.98 -10.61
CA LYS A 297 -58.39 65.43 -10.40
C LYS A 297 -58.40 64.20 -9.48
N LEU A 298 -59.24 64.18 -8.45
CA LEU A 298 -59.35 63.04 -7.54
C LEU A 298 -59.98 61.82 -8.23
N ARG A 299 -61.01 62.03 -9.07
CA ARG A 299 -61.60 60.96 -9.88
C ARG A 299 -60.62 60.40 -10.90
N LEU A 300 -59.87 61.27 -11.57
CA LEU A 300 -58.80 60.85 -12.48
C LEU A 300 -57.71 60.07 -11.73
N ALA A 301 -57.29 60.53 -10.55
CA ALA A 301 -56.30 59.83 -9.73
C ALA A 301 -56.78 58.45 -9.24
N ILE A 302 -58.08 58.30 -8.91
CA ILE A 302 -58.66 56.99 -8.55
C ILE A 302 -58.71 56.06 -9.77
N ALA A 303 -59.09 56.57 -10.95
CA ALA A 303 -59.11 55.78 -12.18
C ALA A 303 -57.69 55.34 -12.59
N GLU A 304 -56.71 56.25 -12.51
CA GLU A 304 -55.29 55.93 -12.72
C GLU A 304 -54.80 54.90 -11.68
N GLY A 305 -55.18 55.05 -10.41
CA GLY A 305 -54.88 54.10 -9.35
C GLY A 305 -55.44 52.70 -9.60
N LEU A 306 -56.67 52.60 -10.13
CA LEU A 306 -57.30 51.33 -10.50
C LEU A 306 -56.62 50.66 -11.70
N ILE A 307 -56.19 51.43 -12.70
CA ILE A 307 -55.42 50.93 -13.85
C ILE A 307 -54.07 50.39 -13.38
N VAL A 308 -53.36 51.13 -12.53
CA VAL A 308 -52.08 50.68 -11.96
C VAL A 308 -52.27 49.43 -11.09
N HIS A 309 -53.35 49.35 -10.32
CA HIS A 309 -53.68 48.17 -9.51
C HIS A 309 -53.98 46.94 -10.38
N HIS A 310 -54.79 47.09 -11.45
CA HIS A 310 -55.06 46.00 -12.39
C HIS A 310 -53.79 45.54 -13.09
N ALA A 311 -52.96 46.45 -13.60
CA ALA A 311 -51.69 46.10 -14.22
C ALA A 311 -50.75 45.34 -13.25
N ARG A 312 -50.76 45.70 -11.95
CA ARG A 312 -50.01 44.98 -10.91
C ARG A 312 -50.57 43.61 -10.62
N LEU A 313 -51.90 43.45 -10.58
CA LEU A 313 -52.55 42.15 -10.40
C LEU A 313 -52.18 41.21 -11.55
N THR A 314 -52.31 41.67 -12.80
CA THR A 314 -51.94 40.87 -13.98
C THR A 314 -50.46 40.49 -13.95
N ALA A 315 -49.56 41.42 -13.58
CA ALA A 315 -48.14 41.12 -13.43
C ALA A 315 -47.85 40.08 -12.32
N LEU A 316 -48.66 40.04 -11.26
CA LEU A 316 -48.53 39.03 -10.21
C LEU A 316 -49.07 37.66 -10.65
N GLU A 317 -50.17 37.64 -11.40
CA GLU A 317 -50.73 36.42 -12.00
C GLU A 317 -49.75 35.80 -13.01
N ASP A 318 -49.14 36.62 -13.88
CA ASP A 318 -48.10 36.17 -14.81
C ASP A 318 -46.88 35.61 -14.08
N LYS A 319 -46.47 36.26 -12.99
CA LYS A 319 -45.37 35.77 -12.14
C LYS A 319 -45.73 34.46 -11.45
N GLN A 320 -46.97 34.29 -11.01
CA GLN A 320 -47.45 33.04 -10.42
C GLN A 320 -47.44 31.91 -11.45
N ALA A 321 -47.94 32.17 -12.67
CA ALA A 321 -47.91 31.20 -13.76
C ALA A 321 -46.47 30.81 -14.12
N TYR A 322 -45.56 31.78 -14.22
CA TYR A 322 -44.13 31.54 -14.47
C TYR A 322 -43.48 30.66 -13.39
N LEU A 323 -43.71 30.97 -12.11
CA LEU A 323 -43.15 30.19 -11.00
C LEU A 323 -43.74 28.77 -10.95
N THR A 324 -45.01 28.60 -11.28
CA THR A 324 -45.66 27.28 -11.35
C THR A 324 -45.03 26.42 -12.43
N LYS A 325 -44.79 27.00 -13.61
CA LYS A 325 -44.08 26.32 -14.72
C LYS A 325 -42.64 25.98 -14.34
N GLN A 326 -41.92 26.87 -13.66
CA GLN A 326 -40.57 26.56 -13.17
C GLN A 326 -40.55 25.40 -12.16
N LEU A 327 -41.54 25.32 -11.27
CA LEU A 327 -41.67 24.20 -10.34
C LEU A 327 -41.91 22.89 -11.09
N GLU A 328 -42.78 22.88 -12.08
CA GLU A 328 -43.05 21.70 -12.91
C GLU A 328 -41.79 21.24 -13.66
N ASP A 329 -41.04 22.17 -14.27
CA ASP A 329 -39.77 21.87 -14.92
C ASP A 329 -38.74 21.26 -13.94
N ILE A 330 -38.64 21.80 -12.72
CA ILE A 330 -37.73 21.29 -11.68
C ILE A 330 -38.16 19.88 -11.25
N VAL A 331 -39.46 19.65 -11.02
CA VAL A 331 -40.00 18.33 -10.64
C VAL A 331 -39.71 17.30 -11.73
N ASN A 332 -39.94 17.66 -13.00
CA ASN A 332 -39.69 16.77 -14.13
C ASN A 332 -38.20 16.43 -14.29
N ARG A 333 -37.30 17.42 -14.13
CA ARG A 333 -35.85 17.18 -14.13
C ARG A 333 -35.41 16.29 -12.96
N ALA A 334 -35.97 16.52 -11.77
CA ALA A 334 -35.67 15.71 -10.60
C ALA A 334 -36.15 14.26 -10.79
N ALA A 335 -37.36 14.05 -11.32
CA ALA A 335 -37.89 12.72 -11.62
C ALA A 335 -37.03 11.98 -12.65
N SER A 336 -36.62 12.64 -13.73
CA SER A 336 -35.70 12.05 -14.72
C SER A 336 -34.35 11.69 -14.09
N SER A 337 -33.79 12.59 -13.27
CA SER A 337 -32.52 12.34 -12.59
C SER A 337 -32.62 11.16 -11.63
N ILE A 338 -33.73 11.02 -10.89
CA ILE A 338 -33.96 9.89 -9.98
C ILE A 338 -33.99 8.59 -10.77
N ASN A 339 -34.77 8.53 -11.86
CA ASN A 339 -34.85 7.34 -12.71
C ASN A 339 -33.48 6.94 -13.29
N ASP A 340 -32.67 7.91 -13.72
CA ASP A 340 -31.30 7.65 -14.20
C ASP A 340 -30.39 7.08 -13.09
N THR A 341 -30.52 7.61 -11.86
CA THR A 341 -29.77 7.08 -10.72
C THR A 341 -30.22 5.69 -10.30
N GLU A 342 -31.53 5.39 -10.36
CA GLU A 342 -32.07 4.05 -10.10
C GLU A 342 -31.61 3.04 -11.15
N ALA A 343 -31.58 3.42 -12.43
CA ALA A 343 -31.05 2.60 -13.50
C ALA A 343 -29.55 2.30 -13.33
N LYS A 344 -28.74 3.30 -12.92
CA LYS A 344 -27.32 3.08 -12.60
C LYS A 344 -27.15 2.18 -11.39
N LEU A 345 -27.98 2.34 -10.36
CA LEU A 345 -27.92 1.53 -9.14
C LEU A 345 -28.28 0.07 -9.41
N THR A 346 -29.27 -0.21 -10.26
CA THR A 346 -29.59 -1.58 -10.68
C THR A 346 -28.47 -2.22 -11.50
N GLN A 347 -27.83 -1.46 -12.41
CA GLN A 347 -26.65 -1.95 -13.14
C GLN A 347 -25.46 -2.24 -12.20
N LEU A 348 -25.22 -1.39 -11.20
CA LEU A 348 -24.15 -1.61 -10.23
C LEU A 348 -24.40 -2.85 -9.36
N LYS A 349 -25.64 -3.07 -8.90
CA LYS A 349 -26.02 -4.29 -8.18
C LYS A 349 -25.80 -5.55 -9.01
N LEU A 350 -26.08 -5.49 -10.32
CA LEU A 350 -25.86 -6.62 -11.21
C LEU A 350 -24.36 -6.91 -11.41
N LYS A 351 -23.53 -5.87 -11.53
CA LYS A 351 -22.07 -6.00 -11.57
C LYS A 351 -21.51 -6.52 -10.24
N GLU A 352 -22.02 -6.06 -9.11
CA GLU A 352 -21.62 -6.53 -7.78
C GLU A 352 -21.91 -8.03 -7.62
N SER A 353 -23.11 -8.48 -8.01
CA SER A 353 -23.45 -9.91 -8.03
C SER A 353 -22.51 -10.72 -8.94
N HIS A 354 -22.13 -10.17 -10.09
CA HIS A 354 -21.21 -10.85 -11.00
C HIS A 354 -19.80 -10.98 -10.41
N HIS A 355 -19.22 -9.90 -9.90
CA HIS A 355 -17.90 -9.95 -9.26
C HIS A 355 -17.90 -10.82 -8.00
N SER A 356 -18.99 -10.82 -7.22
CA SER A 356 -19.12 -11.73 -6.08
C SER A 356 -19.09 -13.20 -6.49
N HIS A 357 -19.66 -13.53 -7.65
CA HIS A 357 -19.62 -14.88 -8.20
C HIS A 357 -18.21 -15.23 -8.70
N GLU A 358 -17.55 -14.34 -9.43
CA GLU A 358 -16.17 -14.52 -9.90
C GLU A 358 -15.18 -14.70 -8.72
N LEU A 359 -15.33 -13.90 -7.66
CA LEU A 359 -14.51 -14.04 -6.45
C LEU A 359 -14.71 -15.40 -5.79
N HIS A 360 -15.95 -15.88 -5.73
CA HIS A 360 -16.22 -17.21 -5.18
C HIS A 360 -15.59 -18.33 -6.03
N GLU A 361 -15.64 -18.23 -7.36
CA GLU A 361 -14.94 -19.19 -8.23
C GLU A 361 -13.41 -19.16 -8.03
N LEU A 362 -12.82 -17.99 -7.89
CA LEU A 362 -11.38 -17.85 -7.65
C LEU A 362 -10.97 -18.41 -6.28
N GLU A 363 -11.81 -18.23 -5.25
CA GLU A 363 -11.58 -18.84 -3.94
C GLU A 363 -11.62 -20.36 -3.99
N GLU A 364 -12.56 -20.95 -4.73
CA GLU A 364 -12.62 -22.41 -4.91
C GLU A 364 -11.40 -22.92 -5.70
N ARG A 365 -11.00 -22.25 -6.80
CA ARG A 365 -9.78 -22.60 -7.53
C ARG A 365 -8.53 -22.55 -6.64
N ARG A 366 -8.42 -21.54 -5.78
CA ARG A 366 -7.30 -21.43 -4.83
C ARG A 366 -7.29 -22.57 -3.81
N LYS A 367 -8.46 -23.03 -3.34
CA LYS A 367 -8.56 -24.19 -2.45
C LYS A 367 -8.12 -25.47 -3.16
N ASP A 368 -8.43 -25.61 -4.44
CA ASP A 368 -7.96 -26.75 -5.25
C ASP A 368 -6.44 -26.73 -5.45
N GLU A 369 -5.88 -25.56 -5.78
CA GLU A 369 -4.43 -25.38 -5.92
C GLU A 369 -3.68 -25.70 -4.62
N MET A 370 -4.16 -25.26 -3.46
CA MET A 370 -3.54 -25.61 -2.18
C MET A 370 -3.60 -27.11 -1.90
N ARG A 371 -4.72 -27.78 -2.21
CA ARG A 371 -4.83 -29.24 -2.07
C ARG A 371 -3.86 -29.98 -2.99
N GLU A 372 -3.65 -29.49 -4.22
CA GLU A 372 -2.64 -30.06 -5.11
C GLU A 372 -1.21 -29.86 -4.60
N GLU A 373 -0.90 -28.68 -4.05
CA GLU A 373 0.42 -28.40 -3.47
C GLU A 373 0.70 -29.28 -2.24
N GLU A 374 -0.30 -29.49 -1.38
CA GLU A 374 -0.23 -30.42 -0.25
C GLU A 374 0.07 -31.84 -0.73
N MET A 375 -0.67 -32.34 -1.74
CA MET A 375 -0.40 -33.67 -2.32
C MET A 375 1.00 -33.77 -2.95
N LYS A 376 1.48 -32.71 -3.62
CA LYS A 376 2.84 -32.68 -4.19
C LYS A 376 3.91 -32.72 -3.10
N MET A 377 3.70 -32.01 -1.99
CA MET A 377 4.60 -32.04 -0.83
C MET A 377 4.61 -33.42 -0.15
N GLU A 378 3.45 -34.06 0.03
CA GLU A 378 3.37 -35.42 0.57
C GLU A 378 4.12 -36.43 -0.30
N LEU A 379 3.91 -36.39 -1.62
CA LEU A 379 4.65 -37.21 -2.59
C LEU A 379 6.16 -36.97 -2.53
N ALA A 380 6.60 -35.71 -2.43
CA ALA A 380 8.01 -35.39 -2.31
C ALA A 380 8.62 -35.94 -1.00
N ASN A 381 7.90 -35.83 0.12
CA ASN A 381 8.32 -36.37 1.41
C ASN A 381 8.45 -37.90 1.37
N LEU A 382 7.49 -38.59 0.75
CA LEU A 382 7.56 -40.05 0.56
C LEU A 382 8.77 -40.45 -0.29
N LEU A 383 9.10 -39.70 -1.35
CA LEU A 383 10.29 -39.96 -2.15
C LEU A 383 11.59 -39.75 -1.36
N VAL A 384 11.64 -38.74 -0.49
CA VAL A 384 12.80 -38.50 0.39
C VAL A 384 12.95 -39.63 1.41
N GLN A 385 11.87 -40.06 2.05
CA GLN A 385 11.88 -41.19 2.99
C GLN A 385 12.36 -42.47 2.31
N ARG A 386 11.80 -42.81 1.13
CA ARG A 386 12.21 -44.00 0.39
C ARG A 386 13.69 -43.97 -0.02
N LYS A 387 14.22 -42.78 -0.39
CA LYS A 387 15.67 -42.61 -0.66
C LYS A 387 16.53 -42.72 0.60
N ALA A 388 16.00 -42.41 1.78
CA ALA A 388 16.70 -42.61 3.04
C ALA A 388 16.75 -44.09 3.41
N GLU A 389 15.63 -44.81 3.26
CA GLU A 389 15.53 -46.25 3.49
C GLU A 389 16.48 -47.04 2.59
N ILE A 390 16.54 -46.71 1.29
CA ILE A 390 17.47 -47.35 0.35
C ILE A 390 18.92 -47.14 0.79
N ARG A 391 19.29 -45.91 1.17
CA ARG A 391 20.65 -45.61 1.65
C ARG A 391 21.00 -46.37 2.93
N GLU A 392 20.04 -46.50 3.86
CA GLU A 392 20.24 -47.27 5.08
C GLU A 392 20.44 -48.77 4.77
N GLN A 393 19.72 -49.31 3.79
CA GLN A 393 19.90 -50.68 3.32
C GLN A 393 21.26 -50.89 2.66
N GLU A 394 21.68 -49.99 1.76
CA GLU A 394 22.99 -50.04 1.12
C GLU A 394 24.13 -49.96 2.16
N GLU A 395 23.99 -49.12 3.19
CA GLU A 395 24.96 -49.01 4.28
C GLU A 395 25.04 -50.30 5.11
N LYS A 396 23.90 -50.93 5.42
CA LYS A 396 23.86 -52.24 6.10
C LYS A 396 24.54 -53.33 5.28
N GLU A 397 24.28 -53.39 3.97
CA GLU A 397 24.92 -54.34 3.05
C GLU A 397 26.44 -54.10 2.97
N TYR A 398 26.86 -52.84 2.87
CA TYR A 398 28.27 -52.46 2.87
C TYR A 398 28.99 -52.89 4.16
N LEU A 399 28.39 -52.61 5.32
CA LEU A 399 28.94 -53.01 6.62
C LEU A 399 29.02 -54.53 6.78
N ALA A 400 28.00 -55.26 6.31
CA ALA A 400 28.02 -56.73 6.31
C ALA A 400 29.17 -57.29 5.45
N ALA A 401 29.39 -56.74 4.26
CA ALA A 401 30.49 -57.11 3.38
C ALA A 401 31.86 -56.81 4.03
N LEU A 402 32.02 -55.64 4.64
CA LEU A 402 33.23 -55.26 5.37
C LEU A 402 33.52 -56.24 6.52
N TRP A 403 32.49 -56.64 7.26
CA TRP A 403 32.62 -57.57 8.38
C TRP A 403 33.09 -58.95 7.92
N ILE A 404 32.55 -59.45 6.80
CA ILE A 404 33.02 -60.70 6.16
C ILE A 404 34.49 -60.59 5.75
N GLN A 405 34.90 -59.48 5.13
CA GLN A 405 36.29 -59.26 4.73
C GLN A 405 37.24 -59.23 5.93
N LEU A 406 36.87 -58.55 7.01
CA LEU A 406 37.66 -58.50 8.25
C LEU A 406 37.80 -59.89 8.87
N ARG A 407 36.70 -60.66 8.91
CA ARG A 407 36.71 -62.03 9.42
C ARG A 407 37.61 -62.95 8.59
N TRP A 408 37.58 -62.80 7.27
CA TRP A 408 38.47 -63.52 6.36
C TRP A 408 39.94 -63.14 6.53
N LYS A 409 40.24 -61.83 6.64
CA LYS A 409 41.59 -61.32 6.94
C LYS A 409 42.11 -61.92 8.24
N ALA A 410 41.32 -61.88 9.32
CA ALA A 410 41.66 -62.44 10.62
C ALA A 410 41.89 -63.96 10.55
N TYR A 411 41.05 -64.68 9.81
CA TYR A 411 41.23 -66.12 9.58
C TYR A 411 42.57 -66.42 8.87
N ARG A 412 42.89 -65.69 7.79
CA ARG A 412 44.18 -65.84 7.10
C ARG A 412 45.37 -65.52 8.01
N THR A 413 45.29 -64.47 8.84
CA THR A 413 46.38 -64.16 9.79
C THR A 413 46.59 -65.28 10.80
N ARG A 414 45.51 -65.86 11.33
CA ARG A 414 45.59 -67.03 12.24
C ARG A 414 46.21 -68.25 11.54
N GLN A 415 45.85 -68.50 10.27
CA GLN A 415 46.45 -69.59 9.50
C GLN A 415 47.95 -69.37 9.25
N LEU A 416 48.36 -68.16 8.87
CA LEU A 416 49.77 -67.81 8.69
C LEU A 416 50.58 -67.94 10.00
N LEU A 417 50.02 -67.48 11.13
CA LEU A 417 50.65 -67.64 12.44
C LEU A 417 50.81 -69.11 12.84
N LYS A 418 49.81 -69.97 12.55
CA LYS A 418 49.94 -71.42 12.74
C LYS A 418 51.10 -72.01 11.94
N ILE A 419 51.24 -71.63 10.67
CA ILE A 419 52.35 -72.08 9.80
C ILE A 419 53.71 -71.61 10.34
N HIS A 420 53.82 -70.35 10.77
CA HIS A 420 55.05 -69.82 11.37
C HIS A 420 55.40 -70.52 12.70
N SER A 421 54.40 -70.83 13.53
CA SER A 421 54.61 -71.57 14.79
C SER A 421 55.13 -73.00 14.56
N LEU A 422 54.68 -73.67 13.50
CA LEU A 422 55.15 -75.01 13.11
C LEU A 422 56.58 -74.99 12.56
N LYS A 423 56.98 -73.94 11.83
CA LYS A 423 58.38 -73.74 11.37
C LYS A 423 59.35 -73.46 12.52
N HIS A 424 58.93 -72.76 13.57
CA HIS A 424 59.78 -72.52 14.75
C HIS A 424 59.90 -73.75 15.67
N LYS A 425 58.88 -74.61 15.77
CA LYS A 425 58.96 -75.86 16.57
C LYS A 425 59.97 -76.87 15.98
N LYS A 426 60.06 -77.00 14.64
CA LYS A 426 61.03 -77.91 13.98
C LYS A 426 62.50 -77.47 14.12
N ARG A 427 62.81 -76.23 14.49
CA ARG A 427 64.20 -75.76 14.69
C ARG A 427 64.75 -76.01 16.10
N LYS A 428 63.92 -76.38 17.08
CA LYS A 428 64.38 -76.58 18.48
C LYS A 428 64.77 -78.02 18.81
N ASP A 429 64.36 -79.01 18.01
CA ASP A 429 64.66 -80.44 18.25
C ASP A 429 65.91 -80.98 17.53
N GLY A 430 66.61 -80.15 16.73
CA GLY A 430 67.78 -80.58 15.95
C GLY A 430 69.16 -80.33 16.56
N ARG A 431 69.26 -79.81 17.79
CA ARG A 431 70.57 -79.42 18.39
C ARG A 431 70.76 -79.98 19.80
N LYS A 432 70.79 -81.30 19.94
CA LYS A 432 71.43 -81.98 21.07
C LYS A 432 71.96 -83.36 20.67
N LYS A 433 73.21 -83.61 21.11
CA LYS A 433 74.03 -84.83 21.05
C LYS A 433 74.80 -85.14 19.75
N THR A 434 75.96 -84.50 19.63
CA THR A 434 77.22 -85.20 19.36
C THR A 434 78.20 -84.88 20.49
N LYS A 435 78.44 -85.87 21.35
CA LYS A 435 79.65 -86.08 22.16
C LYS A 435 79.49 -87.39 22.95
N GLY A 436 80.37 -88.36 22.69
CA GLY A 436 80.61 -89.50 23.57
C GLY A 436 80.77 -90.84 22.84
N ASN A 437 82.03 -91.15 22.51
CA ASN A 437 82.69 -92.43 22.16
C ASN A 437 82.14 -93.31 21.03
#